data_AF-A0A838V1U9-F1
#
_entry.id   AF-A0A838V1U9-F1
#
_cell.length_a   1.000
_cell.length_b   1.000
_cell.length_c   1.000
_cell.angle_alpha   90.00
_cell.angle_beta   90.00
_cell.angle_gamma   90.00
#
_symmetry.space_group_name_H-M   'P 1'
#
loop_
_entity.id
_entity.type
_entity.pdbx_description
1 polymer ?
#
loop_
_entity_poly.entity_id
_entity_poly.type
_entity_poly.pdbx_seq_one_letter_code
_entity_poly.pdbx_strand_id
1 'polypeptide(L)'
;MSIRRGHARVLFDEGAFAEDTMRSGRAGAEALREARSQFEREGVEIKTLRRCDPEGRDGTKLPACFKVYLPAPNGKFGMVLRFIRYGEGLALRYLAFGVRHHPRDSNAPTVYEIADRRFHDKPS
;
A
#
# COMPACT_ATOMS: atom_id res chain seq x y z
N MET A 1 -9.22 8.82 -18.50
CA MET A 1 -8.09 9.47 -17.79
C MET A 1 -6.79 8.76 -18.17
N SER A 2 -5.83 9.50 -18.73
CA SER A 2 -4.47 8.99 -19.02
C SER A 2 -3.58 9.22 -17.80
N ILE A 3 -2.80 8.21 -17.41
CA ILE A 3 -1.87 8.30 -16.28
C ILE A 3 -0.65 9.14 -16.70
N ARG A 4 -0.13 9.96 -15.78
CA ARG A 4 1.05 10.78 -16.06
C ARG A 4 2.25 9.89 -16.37
N ARG A 5 3.07 10.29 -17.35
CA ARG A 5 4.31 9.56 -17.68
C ARG A 5 5.20 9.43 -16.42
N GLY A 6 5.77 8.25 -16.19
CA GLY A 6 6.56 7.94 -14.98
C GLY A 6 5.73 7.65 -13.73
N HIS A 7 4.40 7.59 -13.85
CA HIS A 7 3.49 7.18 -12.78
C HIS A 7 2.83 5.84 -13.13
N ALA A 8 2.60 5.01 -12.11
CA ALA A 8 1.91 3.75 -12.24
C ALA A 8 0.45 3.89 -11.77
N ARG A 9 -0.49 3.31 -12.53
CA ARG A 9 -1.89 3.25 -12.11
C ARG A 9 -2.02 2.45 -10.82
N VAL A 10 -2.84 2.93 -9.88
CA VAL A 10 -3.23 2.20 -8.67
C VAL A 10 -4.70 1.81 -8.75
N LEU A 11 -5.01 0.56 -8.45
CA LEU A 11 -6.37 0.05 -8.30
C LEU A 11 -6.64 -0.20 -6.82
N PHE A 12 -7.67 0.45 -6.29
CA PHE A 12 -8.09 0.30 -4.91
C PHE A 12 -9.15 -0.79 -4.77
N ASP A 13 -8.95 -1.65 -3.78
CA ASP A 13 -9.98 -2.58 -3.32
C ASP A 13 -10.81 -1.84 -2.27
N GLU A 14 -12.11 -1.61 -2.56
CA GLU A 14 -12.96 -0.79 -1.69
C GLU A 14 -13.10 -1.36 -0.28
N GLY A 15 -13.17 -2.69 -0.15
CA GLY A 15 -13.28 -3.35 1.14
C GLY A 15 -12.03 -3.16 1.99
N ALA A 16 -10.86 -3.44 1.41
CA ALA A 16 -9.58 -3.23 2.08
C ALA A 16 -9.34 -1.75 2.41
N PHE A 17 -9.71 -0.84 1.51
CA PHE A 17 -9.59 0.60 1.72
C PHE A 17 -10.47 1.09 2.88
N ALA A 18 -11.74 0.66 2.92
CA ALA A 18 -12.66 1.01 3.99
C ALA A 18 -12.17 0.47 5.34
N GLU A 19 -11.71 -0.78 5.37
CA GLU A 19 -11.16 -1.41 6.58
C GLU A 19 -9.96 -0.63 7.13
N ASP A 20 -8.99 -0.29 6.27
CA ASP A 20 -7.77 0.40 6.70
C ASP A 20 -8.06 1.86 7.11
N THR A 21 -9.03 2.50 6.46
CA THR A 21 -9.52 3.83 6.85
C THR A 21 -10.10 3.81 8.27
N MET A 22 -10.90 2.79 8.61
CA MET A 22 -11.47 2.66 9.96
C MET A 22 -10.40 2.35 11.03
N ARG A 23 -9.41 1.51 10.70
CA ARG A 23 -8.38 1.07 11.66
C ARG A 23 -7.30 2.11 11.95
N SER A 24 -7.05 3.05 11.03
CA SER A 24 -5.85 3.91 11.07
C SER A 24 -5.97 5.19 11.91
N GLY A 25 -7.13 5.42 12.54
CA GLY A 25 -7.43 6.65 13.28
C GLY A 25 -7.48 7.89 12.37
N ARG A 26 -7.77 9.07 12.95
CA ARG A 26 -8.06 10.29 12.16
C ARG A 26 -6.93 10.67 11.20
N ALA A 27 -5.69 10.79 11.69
CA ALA A 27 -4.55 11.20 10.88
C ALA A 27 -4.18 10.17 9.78
N GLY A 28 -4.37 8.88 10.06
CA GLY A 28 -4.14 7.83 9.07
C GLY A 28 -5.21 7.83 7.98
N ALA A 29 -6.48 7.99 8.36
CA ALA A 29 -7.60 8.10 7.44
C ALA A 29 -7.48 9.32 6.51
N GLU A 30 -7.06 10.47 7.05
CA GLU A 30 -6.76 11.68 6.27
C GLU A 30 -5.66 11.40 5.23
N ALA A 31 -4.51 10.87 5.67
CA ALA A 31 -3.39 10.56 4.78
C ALA A 31 -3.74 9.52 3.70
N LEU A 32 -4.53 8.49 4.04
CA LEU A 32 -4.96 7.46 3.10
C LEU A 32 -5.91 8.00 2.04
N ARG A 33 -6.90 8.82 2.43
CA ARG A 33 -7.85 9.45 1.48
C ARG A 33 -7.15 10.43 0.55
N GLU A 34 -6.23 11.24 1.07
CA GLU A 34 -5.43 12.15 0.26
C GLU A 34 -4.58 11.39 -0.77
N ALA A 35 -3.88 10.35 -0.31
CA ALA A 35 -3.08 9.50 -1.20
C ALA A 35 -3.93 8.82 -2.28
N ARG A 36 -5.12 8.30 -1.94
CA ARG A 36 -6.03 7.70 -2.91
C ARG A 36 -6.48 8.72 -3.96
N SER A 37 -6.95 9.89 -3.54
CA SER A 37 -7.38 10.96 -4.44
C SER A 37 -6.26 11.37 -5.42
N GLN A 38 -5.02 11.47 -4.91
CA GLN A 38 -3.86 11.74 -5.76
C GLN A 38 -3.59 10.58 -6.74
N PHE A 39 -3.55 9.34 -6.25
CA PHE A 39 -3.16 8.18 -7.07
C PHE A 39 -4.22 7.79 -8.10
N GLU A 40 -5.50 8.01 -7.83
CA GLU A 40 -6.57 7.81 -8.82
C GLU A 40 -6.46 8.84 -9.97
N ARG A 41 -6.06 10.08 -9.65
CA ARG A 41 -5.90 11.16 -10.64
C ARG A 41 -4.63 11.02 -11.46
N GLU A 42 -3.50 10.75 -10.80
CA GLU A 42 -2.16 10.90 -11.40
C GLU A 42 -1.39 9.58 -11.51
N GLY A 43 -1.80 8.54 -10.77
CA GLY A 43 -0.98 7.38 -10.46
C GLY A 43 0.02 7.67 -9.34
N VAL A 44 0.76 6.63 -8.93
CA VAL A 44 1.89 6.77 -7.99
C VAL A 44 3.18 6.95 -8.78
N GLU A 45 4.01 7.93 -8.39
CA GLU A 45 5.31 8.15 -9.05
C GLU A 45 6.23 6.95 -8.82
N ILE A 46 6.73 6.34 -9.91
CA ILE A 46 7.53 5.12 -9.85
C ILE A 46 8.79 5.29 -8.98
N LYS A 47 9.39 6.48 -8.97
CA LYS A 47 10.61 6.78 -8.18
C LYS A 47 10.37 6.74 -6.67
N THR A 48 9.13 6.88 -6.22
CA THR A 48 8.78 6.83 -4.79
C THR A 48 8.50 5.40 -4.31
N LEU A 49 8.32 4.46 -5.25
CA LEU A 49 8.11 3.06 -4.95
C LEU A 49 9.42 2.41 -4.51
N ARG A 50 9.36 1.70 -3.38
CA ARG A 50 10.44 0.84 -2.90
C ARG A 50 9.98 -0.59 -2.99
N ARG A 51 10.83 -1.51 -3.43
CA ARG A 51 10.51 -2.94 -3.39
C ARG A 51 10.36 -3.37 -1.93
N CYS A 52 9.36 -4.20 -1.63
CA CYS A 52 9.32 -4.91 -0.37
C CYS A 52 10.45 -5.95 -0.34
N ASP A 53 11.02 -6.19 0.83
CA ASP A 53 11.95 -7.30 0.99
C ASP A 53 11.18 -8.60 0.75
N PRO A 54 11.72 -9.58 0.01
CA PRO A 54 11.05 -10.85 -0.22
C PRO A 54 10.68 -11.59 1.07
N GLU A 55 11.51 -11.40 2.10
CA GLU A 55 11.28 -11.80 3.49
C GLU A 55 11.61 -10.60 4.39
N GLY A 56 10.60 -10.08 5.07
CA GLY A 56 10.74 -8.97 6.01
C GLY A 56 11.33 -9.42 7.34
N ARG A 57 11.87 -8.48 8.13
CA ARG A 57 12.42 -8.78 9.47
C ARG A 57 11.39 -9.41 10.42
N ASP A 58 10.11 -9.19 10.14
CA ASP A 58 8.99 -9.68 10.92
C ASP A 58 8.43 -11.01 10.37
N GLY A 59 9.15 -11.67 9.45
CA GLY A 59 8.76 -12.96 8.84
C GLY A 59 7.76 -12.84 7.68
N THR A 60 7.35 -11.63 7.31
CA THR A 60 6.40 -11.37 6.21
C THR A 60 7.00 -11.69 4.84
N LYS A 61 6.24 -12.35 3.96
CA LYS A 61 6.64 -12.73 2.60
C LYS A 61 5.85 -11.94 1.57
N LEU A 62 6.47 -10.89 1.04
CA LEU A 62 5.81 -9.94 0.12
C LEU A 62 6.51 -9.87 -1.25
N PRO A 63 6.64 -10.99 -1.98
CA PRO A 63 7.28 -10.99 -3.29
C PRO A 63 6.47 -10.13 -4.28
N ALA A 64 7.19 -9.43 -5.15
CA ALA A 64 6.62 -8.53 -6.16
C ALA A 64 5.68 -7.43 -5.61
N CYS A 65 5.80 -7.13 -4.31
CA CYS A 65 5.14 -6.01 -3.69
C CYS A 65 6.08 -4.80 -3.62
N PHE A 66 5.47 -3.63 -3.67
CA PHE A 66 6.10 -2.34 -3.51
C PHE A 66 5.49 -1.62 -2.33
N LYS A 67 6.25 -0.73 -1.72
CA LYS A 67 5.82 0.14 -0.64
C LYS A 67 6.09 1.60 -0.98
N VAL A 68 5.17 2.46 -0.56
CA VAL A 68 5.32 3.92 -0.56
C VAL A 68 5.02 4.44 0.84
N TYR A 69 5.72 5.49 1.27
CA TYR A 69 5.52 6.10 2.59
C TYR A 69 4.61 7.31 2.47
N LEU A 70 3.70 7.45 3.43
CA LEU A 70 2.61 8.42 3.38
C LEU A 70 2.52 9.25 4.67
N PRO A 71 2.32 10.58 4.55
CA PRO A 71 2.44 11.36 3.31
C PRO A 71 3.86 11.24 2.70
N ALA A 72 3.96 11.33 1.38
CA ALA A 72 5.22 11.17 0.68
C ALA A 72 6.19 12.32 1.00
N PRO A 73 7.52 12.10 0.95
CA PRO A 73 8.20 10.83 0.63
C PRO A 73 8.53 9.97 1.85
N ASN A 74 8.39 10.48 3.08
CA ASN A 74 8.96 9.87 4.29
C ASN A 74 8.00 9.82 5.49
N GLY A 75 6.69 9.86 5.26
CA GLY A 75 5.70 9.80 6.34
C GLY A 75 5.73 8.49 7.14
N LYS A 76 5.05 8.52 8.29
CA LYS A 76 5.02 7.42 9.26
C LYS A 76 4.15 6.23 8.82
N PHE A 77 3.24 6.46 7.87
CA PHE A 77 2.39 5.41 7.32
C PHE A 77 3.05 4.77 6.11
N GLY A 78 2.72 3.51 5.85
CA GLY A 78 3.07 2.81 4.63
C GLY A 78 1.80 2.43 3.87
N MET A 79 1.91 2.39 2.55
CA MET A 79 0.95 1.73 1.68
C MET A 79 1.69 0.65 0.89
N VAL A 80 1.17 -0.58 0.95
CA VAL A 80 1.71 -1.73 0.22
C VAL A 80 0.86 -1.98 -1.01
N LEU A 81 1.54 -2.14 -2.13
CA LEU A 81 0.98 -2.29 -3.46
C LEU A 81 1.55 -3.55 -4.11
N ARG A 82 0.71 -4.34 -4.80
CA ARG A 82 1.13 -5.51 -5.56
C ARG A 82 1.10 -5.22 -7.04
N PHE A 83 2.14 -5.65 -7.75
CA PHE A 83 2.14 -5.61 -9.20
C PHE A 83 1.13 -6.61 -9.79
N ILE A 84 0.31 -6.14 -10.74
CA ILE A 84 -0.69 -6.96 -11.43
C ILE A 84 -0.72 -6.65 -12.92
N ARG A 85 -1.16 -7.63 -13.73
CA ARG A 85 -1.62 -7.37 -15.10
C ARG A 85 -3.00 -6.70 -15.05
N TYR A 86 -3.21 -5.73 -15.93
CA TYR A 86 -4.47 -5.00 -16.06
C TYR A 86 -4.70 -4.62 -17.53
N GLY A 87 -5.66 -5.28 -18.19
CA GLY A 87 -5.79 -5.22 -19.64
C GLY A 87 -4.52 -5.72 -20.32
N GLU A 88 -4.05 -4.97 -21.32
CA GLU A 88 -2.77 -5.23 -22.01
C GLU A 88 -1.54 -4.68 -21.25
N GLY A 89 -1.77 -3.98 -20.13
CA GLY A 89 -0.73 -3.28 -19.38
C GLY A 89 -0.52 -3.82 -17.96
N LEU A 90 0.18 -3.01 -17.17
CA LEU A 90 0.54 -3.29 -15.79
C LEU A 90 -0.02 -2.22 -14.88
N ALA A 91 -0.45 -2.62 -13.68
CA ALA A 91 -0.96 -1.73 -12.66
C ALA A 91 -0.48 -2.19 -11.27
N LEU A 92 -0.72 -1.35 -10.28
CA LEU A 92 -0.49 -1.65 -8.88
C LEU A 92 -1.83 -1.83 -8.19
N ARG A 93 -2.04 -2.96 -7.54
CA ARG A 93 -3.21 -3.21 -6.69
C ARG A 93 -2.89 -2.83 -5.26
N TYR A 94 -3.75 -2.01 -4.66
CA TYR A 94 -3.74 -1.74 -3.22
C TYR A 94 -3.88 -3.03 -2.42
N LEU A 95 -2.97 -3.26 -1.46
CA LEU A 95 -3.07 -4.38 -0.51
C LEU A 95 -3.38 -3.90 0.90
N ALA A 96 -2.62 -2.94 1.42
CA ALA A 96 -2.76 -2.51 2.80
C ALA A 96 -2.24 -1.08 3.02
N PHE A 97 -2.77 -0.44 4.05
CA PHE A 97 -2.27 0.80 4.62
C PHE A 97 -2.19 0.72 6.15
N GLY A 98 -1.17 1.34 6.73
CA GLY A 98 -1.05 1.40 8.18
C GLY A 98 0.29 1.94 8.67
N VAL A 99 0.51 1.83 9.98
CA VAL A 99 1.78 2.20 10.60
C VAL A 99 2.88 1.22 10.16
N ARG A 100 4.06 1.75 9.87
CA ARG A 100 5.21 0.96 9.38
C ARG A 100 5.85 0.12 10.47
N HIS A 101 6.01 0.71 11.65
CA HIS A 101 6.61 0.08 12.83
C HIS A 101 5.89 0.62 14.05
N HIS A 102 5.47 -0.28 14.93
CA HIS A 102 4.94 0.08 16.22
C HIS A 102 6.05 0.07 17.29
N PRO A 103 5.82 0.71 18.45
CA PRO A 103 6.64 0.46 19.64
C PRO A 103 6.68 -1.04 19.97
N ARG A 104 7.77 -1.52 20.60
CA ARG A 104 8.02 -2.94 20.87
C ARG A 104 6.89 -3.65 21.62
N ASP A 105 6.11 -2.94 22.43
CA ASP A 105 5.06 -3.52 23.28
C ASP A 105 3.64 -3.38 22.67
N SER A 106 3.55 -2.96 21.41
CA SER A 106 2.28 -2.87 20.69
C SER A 106 1.93 -4.20 20.04
N ASN A 107 0.73 -4.71 20.33
CA ASN A 107 0.15 -5.86 19.63
C ASN A 107 -0.63 -5.45 18.36
N ALA A 108 -0.60 -4.18 17.99
CA ALA A 108 -1.24 -3.74 16.76
C ALA A 108 -0.44 -4.23 15.54
N PRO A 109 -1.10 -4.77 14.50
CA PRO A 109 -0.38 -5.23 13.32
C PRO A 109 0.23 -4.03 12.58
N THR A 110 1.44 -4.23 12.07
CA THR A 110 2.10 -3.35 11.10
C THR A 110 1.44 -3.46 9.74
N VAL A 111 1.70 -2.48 8.87
CA VAL A 111 1.24 -2.54 7.47
C VAL A 111 1.74 -3.79 6.73
N TYR A 112 2.93 -4.30 7.08
CA TYR A 112 3.52 -5.45 6.41
C TYR A 112 2.79 -6.75 6.78
N GLU A 113 2.41 -6.92 8.05
CA GLU A 113 1.63 -8.08 8.50
C GLU A 113 0.21 -8.07 7.91
N ILE A 114 -0.43 -6.89 7.82
CA ILE A 114 -1.73 -6.76 7.16
C ILE A 114 -1.61 -7.11 5.67
N ALA A 115 -0.57 -6.60 5.00
CA ALA A 115 -0.33 -6.89 3.60
C ALA A 115 -0.03 -8.38 3.36
N ASP A 116 0.76 -9.00 4.24
CA ASP A 116 1.15 -10.41 4.15
C ASP A 116 -0.08 -11.32 4.25
N ARG A 117 -0.92 -11.11 5.27
CA ARG A 117 -2.19 -11.84 5.41
C ARG A 117 -3.06 -11.69 4.16
N ARG A 118 -3.29 -10.46 3.69
CA ARG A 118 -4.12 -10.20 2.50
C ARG A 118 -3.49 -10.70 1.20
N PHE A 119 -2.16 -10.83 1.14
CA PHE A 119 -1.45 -11.38 -0.02
C PHE A 119 -1.72 -12.88 -0.14
N HIS A 120 -1.72 -13.59 0.99
CA HIS A 120 -1.92 -15.04 1.05
C HIS A 120 -3.39 -15.48 1.11
N ASP A 121 -4.30 -14.62 1.55
CA ASP A 121 -5.75 -14.93 1.61
C ASP A 121 -6.45 -14.89 0.24
N LYS A 122 -5.83 -14.34 -0.81
CA LYS A 122 -6.46 -14.27 -2.14
C LYS A 122 -6.31 -15.61 -2.88
N PRO A 123 -7.42 -16.30 -3.25
CA PRO A 123 -7.32 -17.44 -4.15
C PRO A 123 -6.73 -16.95 -5.48
N SER A 124 -5.75 -17.72 -5.96
CA SER A 124 -5.03 -17.55 -7.23
C SER A 124 -5.95 -17.41 -8.43
#